data_AF-A0A953XLX2-F1
#
_entry.id   AF-A0A953XLX2-F1
#
_cell.length_a   1.000
_cell.length_b   1.000
_cell.length_c   1.000
_cell.angle_alpha   90.00
_cell.angle_beta   90.00
_cell.angle_gamma   90.00
#
_symmetry.space_group_name_H-M   'P 1'
#
loop_
_entity.id
_entity.type
_entity.pdbx_description
1 polymer ?
#
loop_
_entity_poly.entity_id
_entity_poly.type
_entity_poly.pdbx_seq_one_letter_code
_entity_poly.pdbx_strand_id
1 'polypeptide(L)'
;MSNETHEDLKAALKEFLSTRELEEGRELPPDAPTLEDRRANLNAAWWSAVRAICLASVPKVDEDLLLGDQERALIDFGLFDSEALDEARHKLDRGAIVEGVVLMHDSLAAVLDDALRRDAISEYQANLDTLQRDIDLWPETHLVHIRYRDARVNELLGDNPRCAHVLRLFAETDEKLEQYKRLEIRDKAGSLPHDDHKTWGTIRHFVESRREQIAAILSPLTGEVDEKRSAIAAAALAASEAVEASVGHLLELHGKRRGLEQQILEQQAAARRVTDAEVKKAVRRELDAVAGLLRLAARYAHVTECAVPVDSEVEYIDPNIAADSIAHILRFDPRLIDNPLAARFGPPELLLAPGVGDGVYDSGRNRWVVPQRCTGSAIESLAHAAIMYRLEVDATELNKALLASYRESIPANRSVRANLKLRNGLVRDYVAWMASEAIGEDVLPRETREWFERHIAPNKEQPWVPYDLRGRSEHQLVQALRESAEAAETAEREYRAAVIEWLLDPRNEATIRERVLPRLNKAIKLDAGHRAAVYSAAALQMQLGEFQKAISGFRRFTEIAPTSWWTRKAIELCAQCR
;
A
#
# COMPACT_ATOMS: atom_id res chain seq x y z
N MET A 1 12.50 32.18 11.01
CA MET A 1 13.70 31.81 11.81
C MET A 1 14.12 32.98 12.70
N SER A 2 14.36 32.79 14.02
CA SER A 2 15.03 33.84 14.79
C SER A 2 16.50 33.88 14.34
N ASN A 3 17.08 35.06 14.18
CA ASN A 3 18.49 35.18 13.78
C ASN A 3 19.40 34.39 14.71
N GLU A 4 19.06 34.30 16.00
CA GLU A 4 19.81 33.58 17.04
C GLU A 4 20.02 32.08 16.72
N THR A 5 18.96 31.32 16.41
CA THR A 5 19.11 29.86 16.17
C THR A 5 19.92 29.55 14.92
N HIS A 6 19.89 30.45 13.93
CA HIS A 6 20.67 30.30 12.71
C HIS A 6 22.16 30.58 12.95
N GLU A 7 22.45 31.62 13.72
CA GLU A 7 23.83 31.97 14.10
C GLU A 7 24.45 30.88 14.98
N ASP A 8 23.70 30.28 15.91
CA ASP A 8 24.16 29.14 16.71
C ASP A 8 24.53 27.93 15.84
N LEU A 9 23.69 27.62 14.84
CA LEU A 9 23.94 26.53 13.91
C LEU A 9 25.18 26.80 13.03
N LYS A 10 25.33 28.03 12.52
CA LYS A 10 26.52 28.46 11.76
C LYS A 10 27.78 28.42 12.61
N ALA A 11 27.70 28.85 13.87
CA ALA A 11 28.81 28.79 14.82
C ALA A 11 29.24 27.34 15.08
N ALA A 12 28.29 26.44 15.34
CA ALA A 12 28.57 25.02 15.55
C ALA A 12 29.22 24.36 14.31
N LEU A 13 28.76 24.71 13.10
CA LEU A 13 29.38 24.21 11.86
C LEU A 13 30.82 24.72 11.71
N LYS A 14 31.05 26.01 11.98
CA LYS A 14 32.39 26.60 11.91
C LYS A 14 33.36 25.95 12.90
N GLU A 15 32.91 25.68 14.13
CA GLU A 15 33.70 24.98 15.13
C GLU A 15 34.03 23.55 14.68
N PHE A 16 33.05 22.81 14.15
CA PHE A 16 33.26 21.47 13.62
C PHE A 16 34.32 21.44 12.50
N LEU A 17 34.19 22.33 11.51
CA LEU A 17 35.12 22.41 10.38
C LEU A 17 36.54 22.78 10.84
N SER A 18 36.67 23.74 11.76
CA SER A 18 37.96 24.13 12.32
C SER A 18 38.62 22.97 13.08
N THR A 19 37.87 22.17 13.83
CA THR A 19 38.40 20.98 14.51
C THR A 19 38.84 19.90 13.50
N ARG A 20 38.07 19.69 12.43
CA ARG A 20 38.42 18.73 11.37
C ARG A 20 39.75 19.08 10.69
N GLU A 21 39.93 20.34 10.31
CA GLU A 21 41.19 20.84 9.72
C GLU A 21 42.39 20.68 10.65
N LEU A 22 42.17 20.81 11.98
CA LEU A 22 43.22 20.61 12.97
C LEU A 22 43.60 19.13 13.10
N GLU A 23 42.65 18.21 13.14
CA GLU A 23 42.93 16.76 13.21
C GLU A 23 43.62 16.22 11.95
N GLU A 24 43.31 16.77 10.78
CA GLU A 24 43.99 16.44 9.51
C GLU A 24 45.44 16.97 9.48
N GLY A 25 45.81 17.89 10.37
CA GLY A 25 47.10 18.59 10.34
C GLY A 25 48.01 18.45 11.56
N ARG A 26 47.49 18.20 12.78
CA ARG A 26 48.24 18.18 14.07
C ARG A 26 47.52 17.41 15.19
N GLU A 27 48.27 17.00 16.22
CA GLU A 27 47.69 16.50 17.48
C GLU A 27 46.95 17.64 18.22
N LEU A 28 45.66 17.41 18.52
CA LEU A 28 44.86 18.29 19.37
C LEU A 28 45.37 18.28 20.82
N PRO A 29 45.21 19.38 21.58
CA PRO A 29 45.43 19.37 23.02
C PRO A 29 44.60 18.27 23.71
N PRO A 30 45.12 17.58 24.73
CA PRO A 30 44.44 16.44 25.37
C PRO A 30 43.09 16.79 26.02
N ASP A 31 42.85 18.07 26.34
CA ASP A 31 41.59 18.56 26.93
C ASP A 31 40.65 19.23 25.90
N ALA A 32 41.02 19.25 24.61
CA ALA A 32 40.17 19.84 23.58
C ALA A 32 38.98 18.92 23.24
N PRO A 33 37.78 19.47 22.98
CA PRO A 33 36.65 18.67 22.50
C PRO A 33 37.04 17.91 21.23
N THR A 34 36.69 16.64 21.19
CA THR A 34 36.97 15.77 20.04
C THR A 34 36.10 16.17 18.83
N LEU A 35 36.47 15.71 17.64
CA LEU A 35 35.61 15.86 16.46
C LEU A 35 34.21 15.24 16.67
N GLU A 36 34.13 14.15 17.43
CA GLU A 36 32.86 13.51 17.81
C GLU A 36 32.01 14.42 18.71
N ASP A 37 32.60 15.07 19.71
CA ASP A 37 31.91 16.04 20.57
C ASP A 37 31.39 17.23 19.75
N ARG A 38 32.21 17.74 18.81
CA ARG A 38 31.81 18.85 17.93
C ARG A 38 30.68 18.45 16.98
N ARG A 39 30.71 17.23 16.46
CA ARG A 39 29.63 16.68 15.63
C ARG A 39 28.33 16.54 16.40
N ALA A 40 28.39 16.04 17.64
CA ALA A 40 27.23 15.94 18.52
C ALA A 40 26.63 17.32 18.83
N ASN A 41 27.48 18.33 19.09
CA ASN A 41 27.03 19.72 19.26
C ASN A 41 26.38 20.29 18.00
N LEU A 42 26.96 20.06 16.82
CA LEU A 42 26.37 20.47 15.55
C LEU A 42 24.98 19.83 15.33
N ASN A 43 24.86 18.53 15.61
CA ASN A 43 23.59 17.83 15.51
C ASN A 43 22.54 18.38 16.50
N ALA A 44 22.94 18.68 17.73
CA ALA A 44 22.07 19.28 18.74
C ALA A 44 21.59 20.69 18.33
N ALA A 45 22.50 21.52 17.79
CA ALA A 45 22.17 22.84 17.26
C ALA A 45 21.16 22.74 16.10
N TRP A 46 21.34 21.77 15.20
CA TRP A 46 20.40 21.52 14.10
C TRP A 46 19.01 21.15 14.60
N TRP A 47 18.89 20.18 15.52
CA TRP A 47 17.58 19.79 16.09
C TRP A 47 16.92 20.94 16.84
N SER A 48 17.70 21.80 17.51
CA SER A 48 17.20 23.01 18.17
C SER A 48 16.59 23.98 17.15
N ALA A 49 17.32 24.26 16.07
CA ALA A 49 16.86 25.14 14.99
C ALA A 49 15.60 24.59 14.31
N VAL A 50 15.57 23.30 13.95
CA VAL A 50 14.40 22.65 13.34
C VAL A 50 13.19 22.72 14.25
N ARG A 51 13.32 22.44 15.55
CA ARG A 51 12.21 22.58 16.50
C ARG A 51 11.72 24.01 16.58
N ALA A 52 12.63 24.98 16.65
CA ALA A 52 12.26 26.38 16.72
C ALA A 52 11.48 26.82 15.46
N ILE A 53 11.94 26.41 14.28
CA ILE A 53 11.27 26.68 13.00
C ILE A 53 9.90 26.00 12.96
N CYS A 54 9.83 24.67 13.10
CA CYS A 54 8.57 23.96 12.98
C CYS A 54 7.54 24.44 14.02
N LEU A 55 7.93 24.70 15.27
CA LEU A 55 7.02 25.17 16.30
C LEU A 55 6.59 26.63 16.14
N ALA A 56 7.40 27.47 15.48
CA ALA A 56 7.03 28.83 15.12
C ALA A 56 6.15 28.87 13.87
N SER A 57 6.38 27.95 12.93
CA SER A 57 5.60 27.79 11.69
C SER A 57 4.31 26.99 11.89
N VAL A 58 4.09 26.36 13.06
CA VAL A 58 2.78 25.79 13.39
C VAL A 58 1.75 26.92 13.30
N PRO A 59 0.81 26.82 12.35
CA PRO A 59 -0.16 27.85 12.11
C PRO A 59 -1.11 28.01 13.30
N LYS A 60 -1.87 29.11 13.30
CA LYS A 60 -3.10 29.14 14.10
C LYS A 60 -4.04 28.08 13.54
N VAL A 61 -4.87 27.48 14.41
CA VAL A 61 -5.94 26.54 14.00
C VAL A 61 -6.62 27.09 12.74
N ASP A 62 -6.54 26.35 11.63
CA ASP A 62 -7.10 26.63 10.27
C ASP A 62 -6.11 27.00 9.13
N GLU A 63 -4.81 27.20 9.35
CA GLU A 63 -3.85 27.42 8.22
C GLU A 63 -2.93 26.21 7.99
N ASP A 64 -2.23 26.15 6.85
CA ASP A 64 -1.29 25.07 6.52
C ASP A 64 0.12 25.34 7.07
N LEU A 65 0.95 24.30 7.11
CA LEU A 65 2.36 24.45 7.50
C LEU A 65 3.12 25.23 6.42
N LEU A 66 3.34 26.53 6.67
CA LEU A 66 4.07 27.40 5.76
C LEU A 66 5.58 27.32 6.04
N LEU A 67 6.29 26.52 5.23
CA LEU A 67 7.75 26.45 5.21
C LEU A 67 8.28 26.98 3.89
N GLY A 68 9.19 27.97 3.97
CA GLY A 68 9.90 28.47 2.80
C GLY A 68 10.98 27.49 2.30
N ASP A 69 11.49 27.71 1.10
CA ASP A 69 12.47 26.80 0.46
C ASP A 69 13.73 26.55 1.31
N GLN A 70 14.21 27.57 2.02
CA GLN A 70 15.36 27.45 2.92
C GLN A 70 15.03 26.61 4.16
N GLU A 71 13.83 26.73 4.71
CA GLU A 71 13.39 25.97 5.87
C GLU A 71 13.17 24.51 5.50
N ARG A 72 12.57 24.24 4.34
CA ARG A 72 12.46 22.88 3.78
C ARG A 72 13.85 22.28 3.52
N ALA A 73 14.76 23.04 2.91
CA ALA A 73 16.14 22.58 2.69
C ALA A 73 16.85 22.19 4.00
N LEU A 74 16.61 22.94 5.08
CA LEU A 74 17.17 22.62 6.40
C LEU A 74 16.52 21.38 7.01
N ILE A 75 15.20 21.27 6.93
CA ILE A 75 14.37 20.21 7.54
C ILE A 75 14.56 18.87 6.83
N ASP A 76 14.58 18.86 5.50
CA ASP A 76 14.62 17.63 4.72
C ASP A 76 16.03 17.16 4.41
N PHE A 77 17.00 18.08 4.34
CA PHE A 77 18.35 17.80 3.82
C PHE A 77 19.48 18.25 4.74
N GLY A 78 19.17 18.88 5.87
CA GLY A 78 20.21 19.43 6.76
C GLY A 78 20.97 20.62 6.16
N LEU A 79 20.45 21.22 5.08
CA LEU A 79 21.13 22.28 4.32
C LEU A 79 20.70 23.68 4.76
N PHE A 80 21.66 24.55 5.00
CA PHE A 80 21.44 25.98 5.26
C PHE A 80 22.47 26.83 4.51
N ASP A 81 22.38 28.15 4.68
CA ASP A 81 23.22 29.12 3.98
C ASP A 81 24.66 29.10 4.49
N SER A 82 25.51 28.29 3.84
CA SER A 82 26.93 28.12 4.15
C SER A 82 27.66 27.54 2.94
N GLU A 83 28.77 28.17 2.52
CA GLU A 83 29.61 27.70 1.40
C GLU A 83 30.18 26.28 1.65
N ALA A 84 30.38 25.91 2.91
CA ALA A 84 30.86 24.58 3.27
C ALA A 84 29.88 23.44 2.93
N LEU A 85 28.63 23.77 2.58
CA LEU A 85 27.59 22.80 2.22
C LEU A 85 27.28 22.78 0.71
N ASP A 86 28.03 23.53 -0.12
CA ASP A 86 27.75 23.63 -1.55
C ASP A 86 27.94 22.30 -2.28
N GLU A 87 28.95 21.51 -1.91
CA GLU A 87 29.15 20.18 -2.47
C GLU A 87 27.96 19.25 -2.17
N ALA A 88 27.50 19.23 -0.91
CA ALA A 88 26.33 18.44 -0.52
C ALA A 88 25.05 18.90 -1.25
N ARG A 89 24.89 20.22 -1.43
CA ARG A 89 23.79 20.80 -2.19
C ARG A 89 23.79 20.38 -3.66
N HIS A 90 24.95 20.15 -4.26
CA HIS A 90 25.06 19.64 -5.62
C HIS A 90 24.82 18.12 -5.73
N LYS A 91 25.16 17.35 -4.69
CA LYS A 91 24.97 15.89 -4.67
C LYS A 91 23.53 15.48 -4.35
N LEU A 92 22.84 16.24 -3.50
CA LEU A 92 21.46 15.96 -3.12
C LEU A 92 20.51 16.43 -4.22
N ASP A 93 20.00 15.48 -5.00
CA ASP A 93 18.90 15.76 -5.92
C ASP A 93 17.64 16.07 -5.12
N ARG A 94 17.14 17.29 -5.27
CA ARG A 94 15.84 17.75 -4.72
C ARG A 94 14.69 17.42 -5.68
N GLY A 95 14.90 16.40 -6.52
CA GLY A 95 14.11 16.05 -7.69
C GLY A 95 12.64 15.75 -7.39
N ALA A 96 11.93 15.34 -8.43
CA ALA A 96 10.49 15.14 -8.42
C ALA A 96 10.01 14.26 -7.25
N ILE A 97 8.81 14.56 -6.75
CA ILE A 97 8.12 13.74 -5.76
C ILE A 97 8.00 12.32 -6.31
N VAL A 98 8.55 11.35 -5.57
CA VAL A 98 8.47 9.93 -5.91
C VAL A 98 7.41 9.28 -5.04
N GLU A 99 6.46 8.59 -5.67
CA GLU A 99 5.37 7.91 -4.97
C GLU A 99 5.91 6.93 -3.92
N GLY A 100 5.38 6.99 -2.70
CA GLY A 100 5.80 6.14 -1.58
C GLY A 100 7.04 6.61 -0.82
N VAL A 101 7.70 7.69 -1.27
CA VAL A 101 8.83 8.32 -0.56
C VAL A 101 8.41 9.69 -0.02
N VAL A 102 8.48 9.84 1.29
CA VAL A 102 8.05 11.00 2.06
C VAL A 102 9.28 11.70 2.64
N LEU A 103 9.31 13.02 2.58
CA LEU A 103 10.34 13.83 3.25
C LEU A 103 9.88 14.27 4.64
N MET A 104 10.81 14.79 5.46
CA MET A 104 10.49 15.15 6.84
C MET A 104 9.42 16.25 6.94
N HIS A 105 9.43 17.25 6.07
CA HIS A 105 8.39 18.29 6.06
C HIS A 105 7.00 17.75 5.71
N ASP A 106 6.89 16.82 4.75
CA ASP A 106 5.63 16.17 4.38
C ASP A 106 5.10 15.32 5.54
N SER A 107 5.99 14.57 6.20
CA SER A 107 5.63 13.83 7.41
C SER A 107 5.11 14.76 8.51
N LEU A 108 5.70 15.94 8.68
CA LEU A 108 5.24 16.93 9.67
C LEU A 108 3.90 17.56 9.29
N ALA A 109 3.65 17.79 7.99
CA ALA A 109 2.36 18.24 7.48
C ALA A 109 1.27 17.20 7.77
N ALA A 110 1.54 15.91 7.52
CA ALA A 110 0.60 14.84 7.87
C ALA A 110 0.29 14.78 9.38
N VAL A 111 1.28 15.02 10.25
CA VAL A 111 1.03 15.12 11.71
C VAL A 111 0.15 16.31 12.04
N LEU A 112 0.34 17.44 11.36
CA LEU A 112 -0.47 18.63 11.54
C LEU A 112 -1.92 18.37 11.11
N ASP A 113 -2.11 17.73 9.96
CA ASP A 113 -3.44 17.41 9.43
C ASP A 113 -4.18 16.39 10.31
N ASP A 114 -3.49 15.37 10.84
CA ASP A 114 -4.07 14.45 11.84
C ASP A 114 -4.43 15.17 13.15
N ALA A 115 -3.53 16.01 13.67
CA ALA A 115 -3.78 16.78 14.89
C ALA A 115 -4.99 17.73 14.74
N LEU A 116 -5.18 18.29 13.55
CA LEU A 116 -6.32 19.14 13.18
C LEU A 116 -7.53 18.35 12.67
N ARG A 117 -7.43 17.01 12.60
CA ARG A 117 -8.46 16.07 12.11
C ARG A 117 -8.89 16.31 10.65
N ARG A 118 -8.05 16.97 9.85
CA ARG A 118 -8.35 17.33 8.45
C ARG A 118 -8.47 16.09 7.58
N ASP A 119 -7.59 15.11 7.76
CA ASP A 119 -7.61 13.86 7.00
C ASP A 119 -8.88 13.07 7.27
N ALA A 120 -9.24 12.89 8.54
CA ALA A 120 -10.47 12.20 8.93
C ALA A 120 -11.73 12.90 8.37
N ILE A 121 -11.77 14.23 8.41
CA ILE A 121 -12.89 15.00 7.82
C ILE A 121 -12.93 14.81 6.31
N SER A 122 -11.79 14.92 5.63
CA SER A 122 -11.68 14.78 4.17
C SER A 122 -12.05 13.37 3.71
N GLU A 123 -11.65 12.33 4.43
CA GLU A 123 -12.02 10.94 4.17
C GLU A 123 -13.53 10.75 4.27
N TYR A 124 -14.15 11.24 5.36
CA TYR A 124 -15.61 11.15 5.50
C TYR A 124 -16.35 11.94 4.43
N GLN A 125 -15.82 13.09 3.99
CA GLN A 125 -16.38 13.86 2.88
C GLN A 125 -16.28 13.12 1.55
N ALA A 126 -15.13 12.51 1.24
CA ALA A 126 -14.97 11.70 0.01
C ALA A 126 -15.90 10.48 -0.01
N ASN A 127 -16.06 9.81 1.14
CA ASN A 127 -17.02 8.73 1.30
C ASN A 127 -18.47 9.21 1.14
N LEU A 128 -18.80 10.39 1.68
CA LEU A 128 -20.10 11.02 1.54
C LEU A 128 -20.41 11.36 0.07
N ASP A 129 -19.43 11.91 -0.66
CA ASP A 129 -19.56 12.25 -2.08
C ASP A 129 -19.77 11.00 -2.94
N THR A 130 -19.01 9.93 -2.66
CA THR A 130 -19.17 8.64 -3.35
C THR A 130 -20.58 8.08 -3.11
N LEU A 131 -21.02 8.09 -1.85
CA LEU A 131 -22.36 7.62 -1.48
C LEU A 131 -23.47 8.48 -2.10
N GLN A 132 -23.27 9.80 -2.22
CA GLN A 132 -24.22 10.69 -2.85
C GLN A 132 -24.36 10.39 -4.35
N ARG A 133 -23.26 10.07 -5.06
CA ARG A 133 -23.34 9.60 -6.46
C ARG A 133 -24.14 8.32 -6.59
N ASP A 134 -23.97 7.36 -5.69
CA ASP A 134 -24.76 6.11 -5.72
C ASP A 134 -26.27 6.38 -5.50
N ILE A 135 -26.60 7.29 -4.59
CA ILE A 135 -27.98 7.75 -4.35
C ILE A 135 -28.54 8.46 -5.58
N ASP A 136 -27.75 9.31 -6.23
CA ASP A 136 -28.18 10.06 -7.43
C ASP A 136 -28.37 9.14 -8.65
N LEU A 137 -27.61 8.04 -8.75
CA LEU A 137 -27.75 7.01 -9.78
C LEU A 137 -28.87 6.00 -9.48
N TRP A 138 -29.36 5.95 -8.24
CA TRP A 138 -30.38 4.98 -7.84
C TRP A 138 -31.68 5.04 -8.68
N PRO A 139 -32.26 6.22 -9.02
CA PRO A 139 -33.47 6.27 -9.82
C PRO A 139 -33.33 5.56 -11.17
N GLU A 140 -32.17 5.68 -11.82
CA GLU A 140 -31.91 5.03 -13.10
C GLU A 140 -31.80 3.51 -12.95
N THR A 141 -31.05 3.04 -11.96
CA THR A 141 -30.90 1.61 -11.68
C THR A 141 -32.22 0.96 -11.25
N HIS A 142 -33.00 1.65 -10.42
CA HIS A 142 -34.33 1.23 -9.99
C HIS A 142 -35.31 1.12 -11.18
N LEU A 143 -35.31 2.12 -12.08
CA LEU A 143 -36.13 2.10 -13.30
C LEU A 143 -35.78 0.95 -14.23
N VAL A 144 -34.51 0.51 -14.30
CA VAL A 144 -34.12 -0.67 -15.08
C VAL A 144 -34.80 -1.93 -14.55
N HIS A 145 -34.85 -2.11 -13.22
CA HIS A 145 -35.55 -3.26 -12.61
C HIS A 145 -37.05 -3.24 -12.90
N ILE A 146 -37.69 -2.07 -12.77
CA ILE A 146 -39.12 -1.89 -13.10
C ILE A 146 -39.37 -2.23 -14.57
N ARG A 147 -38.61 -1.66 -15.50
CA ARG A 147 -38.77 -1.91 -16.94
C ARG A 147 -38.56 -3.39 -17.30
N TYR A 148 -37.57 -4.03 -16.68
CA TYR A 148 -37.31 -5.45 -16.92
C TYR A 148 -38.46 -6.33 -16.43
N ARG A 149 -38.96 -6.08 -15.21
CA ARG A 149 -40.15 -6.76 -14.65
C ARG A 149 -41.34 -6.60 -15.58
N ASP A 150 -41.66 -5.37 -15.94
CA ASP A 150 -42.84 -5.04 -16.75
C ASP A 150 -42.74 -5.64 -18.15
N ALA A 151 -41.54 -5.69 -18.74
CA ALA A 151 -41.31 -6.37 -20.02
C ALA A 151 -41.57 -7.88 -19.95
N ARG A 152 -41.17 -8.55 -18.85
CA ARG A 152 -41.46 -9.99 -18.67
C ARG A 152 -42.96 -10.26 -18.51
N VAL A 153 -43.68 -9.40 -17.78
CA VAL A 153 -45.13 -9.50 -17.64
C VAL A 153 -45.84 -9.32 -18.99
N ASN A 154 -45.40 -8.35 -19.80
CA ASN A 154 -45.90 -8.15 -21.16
C ASN A 154 -45.60 -9.34 -22.07
N GLU A 155 -44.39 -9.90 -22.03
CA GLU A 155 -44.03 -11.09 -22.81
C GLU A 155 -44.87 -12.31 -22.44
N LEU A 156 -45.15 -12.50 -21.14
CA LEU A 156 -45.90 -13.64 -20.64
C LEU A 156 -47.39 -13.59 -20.99
N LEU A 157 -48.00 -12.41 -20.83
CA LEU A 157 -49.46 -12.25 -20.87
C LEU A 157 -49.97 -11.57 -22.14
N GLY A 158 -49.11 -10.89 -22.91
CA GLY A 158 -49.47 -10.18 -24.15
C GLY A 158 -50.65 -9.23 -23.95
N ASP A 159 -51.59 -9.24 -24.90
CA ASP A 159 -52.79 -8.39 -24.89
C ASP A 159 -53.90 -8.88 -23.94
N ASN A 160 -53.63 -9.87 -23.08
CA ASN A 160 -54.62 -10.35 -22.12
C ASN A 160 -54.96 -9.22 -21.12
N PRO A 161 -56.25 -8.95 -20.81
CA PRO A 161 -56.64 -7.96 -19.79
C PRO A 161 -55.96 -8.16 -18.43
N ARG A 162 -55.53 -9.40 -18.13
CA ARG A 162 -54.73 -9.73 -16.94
C ARG A 162 -53.36 -9.05 -16.92
N CYS A 163 -52.74 -8.79 -18.08
CA CYS A 163 -51.48 -8.06 -18.18
C CYS A 163 -51.60 -6.65 -17.60
N ALA A 164 -52.54 -5.87 -18.13
CA ALA A 164 -52.81 -4.51 -17.65
C ALA A 164 -53.19 -4.48 -16.16
N HIS A 165 -53.91 -5.49 -15.69
CA HIS A 165 -54.23 -5.63 -14.27
C HIS A 165 -52.99 -5.86 -13.40
N VAL A 166 -52.11 -6.81 -13.77
CA VAL A 166 -50.86 -7.10 -13.02
C VAL A 166 -49.93 -5.89 -13.01
N LEU A 167 -49.73 -5.22 -14.16
CA LEU A 167 -48.91 -4.01 -14.23
C LEU A 167 -49.46 -2.90 -13.34
N ARG A 168 -50.78 -2.73 -13.25
CA ARG A 168 -51.40 -1.78 -12.33
C ARG A 168 -51.14 -2.16 -10.87
N LEU A 169 -51.28 -3.43 -10.50
CA LEU A 169 -50.99 -3.90 -9.13
C LEU A 169 -49.51 -3.67 -8.76
N PHE A 170 -48.58 -3.86 -9.69
CA PHE A 170 -47.17 -3.52 -9.49
C PHE A 170 -46.97 -2.02 -9.28
N ALA A 171 -47.53 -1.17 -10.15
CA ALA A 171 -47.42 0.28 -10.00
C ALA A 171 -47.98 0.78 -8.65
N GLU A 172 -49.15 0.28 -8.23
CA GLU A 172 -49.74 0.56 -6.92
C GLU A 172 -48.83 0.12 -5.75
N THR A 173 -48.11 -0.99 -5.92
CA THR A 173 -47.17 -1.50 -4.92
C THR A 173 -45.91 -0.64 -4.86
N ASP A 174 -45.34 -0.30 -6.02
CA ASP A 174 -44.13 0.52 -6.15
C ASP A 174 -44.33 1.90 -5.48
N GLU A 175 -45.51 2.52 -5.65
CA GLU A 175 -45.87 3.79 -4.98
C GLU A 175 -45.84 3.73 -3.44
N LYS A 176 -46.01 2.54 -2.85
CA LYS A 176 -46.03 2.33 -1.39
C LYS A 176 -44.76 1.69 -0.86
N LEU A 177 -43.87 1.26 -1.73
CA LEU A 177 -42.77 0.39 -1.39
C LEU A 177 -41.72 1.06 -0.50
N GLU A 178 -41.41 2.34 -0.74
CA GLU A 178 -40.49 3.10 0.11
C GLU A 178 -41.03 3.25 1.54
N GLN A 179 -42.31 3.65 1.67
CA GLN A 179 -42.95 3.80 2.97
C GLN A 179 -43.06 2.46 3.70
N TYR A 180 -43.40 1.39 2.99
CA TYR A 180 -43.43 0.03 3.50
C TYR A 180 -42.05 -0.37 4.06
N LYS A 181 -40.99 -0.26 3.25
CA LYS A 181 -39.63 -0.66 3.66
C LYS A 181 -39.10 0.17 4.82
N ARG A 182 -39.39 1.47 4.84
CA ARG A 182 -38.99 2.36 5.95
C ARG A 182 -39.62 1.94 7.28
N LEU A 183 -40.90 1.60 7.28
CA LEU A 183 -41.60 1.15 8.48
C LEU A 183 -41.18 -0.27 8.86
N GLU A 184 -40.97 -1.16 7.88
CA GLU A 184 -40.45 -2.52 8.09
C GLU A 184 -39.11 -2.51 8.85
N ILE A 185 -38.17 -1.65 8.43
CA ILE A 185 -36.86 -1.52 9.09
C ILE A 185 -37.01 -1.03 10.54
N ARG A 186 -37.88 -0.04 10.78
CA ARG A 186 -38.12 0.51 12.14
C ARG A 186 -38.77 -0.50 13.08
N ASP A 187 -39.75 -1.25 12.57
CA ASP A 187 -40.44 -2.32 13.29
C ASP A 187 -39.46 -3.43 13.69
N LYS A 188 -38.63 -3.89 12.74
CA LYS A 188 -37.56 -4.87 13.01
C LYS A 188 -36.55 -4.38 14.04
N ALA A 189 -36.25 -3.08 14.04
CA ALA A 189 -35.36 -2.46 15.03
C ALA A 189 -36.04 -2.18 16.39
N GLY A 190 -37.34 -2.47 16.54
CA GLY A 190 -38.09 -2.17 17.77
C GLY A 190 -38.22 -0.67 18.07
N SER A 191 -38.03 0.18 17.06
CA SER A 191 -37.98 1.64 17.17
C SER A 191 -39.20 2.34 16.57
N LEU A 192 -40.27 1.59 16.31
CA LEU A 192 -41.48 2.11 15.68
C LEU A 192 -42.30 2.94 16.69
N PRO A 193 -42.56 4.22 16.44
CA PRO A 193 -43.40 5.05 17.30
C PRO A 193 -44.83 4.51 17.43
N HIS A 194 -45.50 4.79 18.55
CA HIS A 194 -46.88 4.33 18.78
C HIS A 194 -47.85 4.74 17.66
N ASP A 195 -47.72 5.98 17.18
CA ASP A 195 -48.55 6.55 16.11
C ASP A 195 -48.28 5.88 14.74
N ASP A 196 -47.09 5.32 14.54
CA ASP A 196 -46.70 4.67 13.29
C ASP A 196 -47.18 3.21 13.21
N HIS A 197 -47.54 2.55 14.33
CA HIS A 197 -48.00 1.14 14.30
C HIS A 197 -49.28 0.95 13.47
N LYS A 198 -50.23 1.88 13.55
CA LYS A 198 -51.47 1.82 12.78
C LYS A 198 -51.18 1.99 11.28
N THR A 199 -50.30 2.92 10.95
CA THR A 199 -49.85 3.21 9.57
C THR A 199 -49.09 2.01 9.00
N TRP A 200 -48.20 1.40 9.79
CA TRP A 200 -47.48 0.19 9.43
C TRP A 200 -48.43 -0.97 9.11
N GLY A 201 -49.37 -1.27 10.01
CA GLY A 201 -50.36 -2.32 9.77
C GLY A 201 -51.16 -2.09 8.48
N THR A 202 -51.54 -0.85 8.19
CA THR A 202 -52.29 -0.49 6.98
C THR A 202 -51.46 -0.71 5.71
N ILE A 203 -50.22 -0.21 5.69
CA ILE A 203 -49.35 -0.29 4.51
C ILE A 203 -48.86 -1.72 4.29
N ARG A 204 -48.52 -2.43 5.37
CA ARG A 204 -48.15 -3.84 5.32
C ARG A 204 -49.26 -4.68 4.71
N HIS A 205 -50.48 -4.55 5.21
CA HIS A 205 -51.63 -5.28 4.67
C HIS A 205 -51.88 -4.93 3.20
N PHE A 206 -51.76 -3.65 2.82
CA PHE A 206 -51.89 -3.22 1.43
C PHE A 206 -50.87 -3.91 0.50
N VAL A 207 -49.58 -3.86 0.84
CA VAL A 207 -48.51 -4.45 0.03
C VAL A 207 -48.64 -5.97 -0.01
N GLU A 208 -48.90 -6.63 1.13
CA GLU A 208 -49.10 -8.09 1.19
C GLU A 208 -50.31 -8.52 0.35
N SER A 209 -51.43 -7.81 0.43
CA SER A 209 -52.62 -8.10 -0.38
C SER A 209 -52.38 -7.95 -1.88
N ARG A 210 -51.56 -6.97 -2.30
CA ARG A 210 -51.19 -6.80 -3.71
C ARG A 210 -50.24 -7.89 -4.20
N ARG A 211 -49.26 -8.28 -3.38
CA ARG A 211 -48.37 -9.42 -3.66
C ARG A 211 -49.14 -10.72 -3.84
N GLU A 212 -50.10 -11.00 -2.94
CA GLU A 212 -50.93 -12.20 -3.03
C GLU A 212 -51.76 -12.22 -4.33
N GLN A 213 -52.31 -11.08 -4.74
CA GLN A 213 -53.06 -10.96 -6.01
C GLN A 213 -52.16 -11.19 -7.23
N ILE A 214 -50.95 -10.64 -7.23
CA ILE A 214 -49.97 -10.84 -8.29
C ILE A 214 -49.54 -12.31 -8.36
N ALA A 215 -49.19 -12.91 -7.21
CA ALA A 215 -48.77 -14.30 -7.12
C ALA A 215 -49.88 -15.27 -7.54
N ALA A 216 -51.14 -15.00 -7.19
CA ALA A 216 -52.27 -15.82 -7.64
C ALA A 216 -52.43 -15.85 -9.16
N ILE A 217 -51.94 -14.82 -9.87
CA ILE A 217 -51.96 -14.74 -11.33
C ILE A 217 -50.72 -15.38 -11.96
N LEU A 218 -49.53 -15.12 -11.40
CA LEU A 218 -48.24 -15.51 -12.00
C LEU A 218 -47.73 -16.88 -11.54
N SER A 219 -47.92 -17.27 -10.27
CA SER A 219 -47.39 -18.52 -9.71
C SER A 219 -47.98 -19.80 -10.33
N PRO A 220 -49.27 -19.87 -10.75
CA PRO A 220 -49.74 -21.03 -11.48
C PRO A 220 -48.99 -21.25 -12.81
N LEU A 221 -48.50 -20.17 -13.42
CA LEU A 221 -47.78 -20.20 -14.69
C LEU A 221 -46.34 -20.70 -14.54
N THR A 222 -45.76 -20.66 -13.33
CA THR A 222 -44.43 -21.22 -13.06
C THR A 222 -44.43 -22.75 -13.02
N GLY A 223 -45.59 -23.39 -12.89
CA GLY A 223 -45.75 -24.85 -12.88
C GLY A 223 -46.28 -25.45 -14.19
N GLU A 224 -46.44 -24.64 -15.25
CA GLU A 224 -46.94 -25.14 -16.55
C GLU A 224 -45.90 -26.04 -17.25
N VAL A 225 -46.38 -26.97 -18.07
CA VAL A 225 -45.54 -27.86 -18.91
C VAL A 225 -44.75 -27.06 -19.96
N ASP A 226 -45.18 -25.85 -20.28
CA ASP A 226 -44.44 -24.92 -21.15
C ASP A 226 -43.27 -24.28 -20.37
N GLU A 227 -42.10 -24.90 -20.50
CA GLU A 227 -40.85 -24.48 -19.86
C GLU A 227 -40.52 -23.00 -20.12
N LYS A 228 -40.87 -22.46 -21.30
CA LYS A 228 -40.58 -21.07 -21.65
C LYS A 228 -41.46 -20.12 -20.86
N ARG A 229 -42.76 -20.40 -20.75
CA ARG A 229 -43.70 -19.57 -19.97
C ARG A 229 -43.42 -19.64 -18.48
N SER A 230 -43.09 -20.83 -17.99
CA SER A 230 -42.66 -21.03 -16.60
C SER A 230 -41.43 -20.17 -16.26
N ALA A 231 -40.41 -20.18 -17.12
CA ALA A 231 -39.20 -19.38 -16.92
C ALA A 231 -39.48 -17.86 -16.92
N ILE A 232 -40.36 -17.36 -17.80
CA ILE A 232 -40.71 -15.93 -17.87
C ILE A 232 -41.50 -15.50 -16.63
N ALA A 233 -42.43 -16.33 -16.15
CA ALA A 233 -43.19 -16.06 -14.93
C ALA A 233 -42.29 -16.00 -13.68
N ALA A 234 -41.34 -16.93 -13.56
CA ALA A 234 -40.34 -16.90 -12.49
C ALA A 234 -39.45 -15.65 -12.58
N ALA A 235 -39.03 -15.27 -13.79
CA ALA A 235 -38.23 -14.06 -14.01
C ALA A 235 -38.97 -12.76 -13.64
N ALA A 236 -40.29 -12.68 -13.90
CA ALA A 236 -41.10 -11.53 -13.51
C ALA A 236 -41.22 -11.38 -11.98
N LEU A 237 -41.42 -12.50 -11.27
CA LEU A 237 -41.47 -12.51 -9.80
C LEU A 237 -40.11 -12.13 -9.18
N ALA A 238 -39.02 -12.73 -9.68
CA ALA A 238 -37.66 -12.38 -9.26
C ALA A 238 -37.33 -10.90 -9.52
N ALA A 239 -37.77 -10.35 -10.66
CA ALA A 239 -37.60 -8.94 -10.96
C ALA A 239 -38.40 -8.04 -10.00
N SER A 240 -39.59 -8.46 -9.56
CA SER A 240 -40.34 -7.74 -8.52
C SER A 240 -39.59 -7.73 -7.20
N GLU A 241 -39.04 -8.86 -6.77
CA GLU A 241 -38.21 -8.92 -5.55
C GLU A 241 -36.99 -8.01 -5.67
N ALA A 242 -36.36 -7.94 -6.84
CA ALA A 242 -35.25 -7.02 -7.11
C ALA A 242 -35.66 -5.53 -6.98
N VAL A 243 -36.85 -5.15 -7.47
CA VAL A 243 -37.41 -3.79 -7.27
C VAL A 243 -37.54 -3.50 -5.78
N GLU A 244 -38.07 -4.42 -4.97
CA GLU A 244 -38.17 -4.23 -3.52
C GLU A 244 -36.82 -4.16 -2.81
N ALA A 245 -35.89 -5.03 -3.20
CA ALA A 245 -34.54 -5.04 -2.66
C ALA A 245 -33.82 -3.72 -2.96
N SER A 246 -34.00 -3.15 -4.16
CA SER A 246 -33.39 -1.87 -4.53
C SER A 246 -33.90 -0.68 -3.70
N VAL A 247 -35.18 -0.66 -3.30
CA VAL A 247 -35.71 0.34 -2.35
C VAL A 247 -35.12 0.13 -0.95
N GLY A 248 -35.00 -1.12 -0.51
CA GLY A 248 -34.32 -1.45 0.75
C GLY A 248 -32.87 -0.94 0.75
N HIS A 249 -32.15 -1.12 -0.35
CA HIS A 249 -30.79 -0.63 -0.54
C HIS A 249 -30.71 0.90 -0.48
N LEU A 250 -31.61 1.64 -1.15
CA LEU A 250 -31.67 3.10 -1.05
C LEU A 250 -31.79 3.59 0.41
N LEU A 251 -32.66 2.95 1.20
CA LEU A 251 -32.84 3.31 2.60
C LEU A 251 -31.59 3.03 3.44
N GLU A 252 -30.85 1.96 3.11
CA GLU A 252 -29.55 1.67 3.70
C GLU A 252 -28.51 2.76 3.35
N LEU A 253 -28.44 3.17 2.08
CA LEU A 253 -27.56 4.26 1.63
C LEU A 253 -27.90 5.57 2.36
N HIS A 254 -29.17 5.94 2.48
CA HIS A 254 -29.58 7.11 3.29
C HIS A 254 -29.26 6.97 4.79
N GLY A 255 -29.28 5.75 5.33
CA GLY A 255 -28.82 5.47 6.68
C GLY A 255 -27.32 5.74 6.85
N LYS A 256 -26.51 5.19 5.94
CA LYS A 256 -25.06 5.42 5.88
C LYS A 256 -24.72 6.91 5.72
N ARG A 257 -25.46 7.62 4.86
CA ARG A 257 -25.26 9.05 4.59
C ARG A 257 -25.40 9.88 5.86
N ARG A 258 -26.50 9.68 6.61
CA ARG A 258 -26.73 10.36 7.89
C ARG A 258 -25.66 10.02 8.93
N GLY A 259 -25.19 8.77 8.94
CA GLY A 259 -24.07 8.36 9.81
C GLY A 259 -22.78 9.13 9.50
N LEU A 260 -22.41 9.23 8.23
CA LEU A 260 -21.23 10.00 7.78
C LEU A 260 -21.39 11.50 8.06
N GLU A 261 -22.55 12.10 7.76
CA GLU A 261 -22.84 13.50 8.08
C GLU A 261 -22.67 13.80 9.58
N GLN A 262 -23.15 12.90 10.45
CA GLN A 262 -22.96 13.02 11.89
C GLN A 262 -21.49 12.90 12.30
N GLN A 263 -20.75 11.93 11.74
CA GLN A 263 -19.32 11.77 12.00
C GLN A 263 -18.53 13.01 11.59
N ILE A 264 -18.81 13.60 10.42
CA ILE A 264 -18.18 14.85 9.97
C ILE A 264 -18.44 15.97 10.98
N LEU A 265 -19.69 16.13 11.45
CA LEU A 265 -20.04 17.16 12.42
C LEU A 265 -19.33 16.94 13.77
N GLU A 266 -19.22 15.70 14.23
CA GLU A 266 -18.48 15.34 15.44
C GLU A 266 -16.98 15.63 15.30
N GLN A 267 -16.37 15.28 14.16
CA GLN A 267 -14.95 15.57 13.89
C GLN A 267 -14.70 17.07 13.79
N GLN A 268 -15.56 17.83 13.11
CA GLN A 268 -15.46 19.29 13.02
C GLN A 268 -15.62 19.95 14.39
N ALA A 269 -16.53 19.47 15.23
CA ALA A 269 -16.69 19.95 16.59
C ALA A 269 -15.46 19.62 17.46
N ALA A 270 -14.85 18.46 17.26
CA ALA A 270 -13.60 18.09 17.93
C ALA A 270 -12.41 18.92 17.43
N ALA A 271 -12.29 19.16 16.12
CA ALA A 271 -11.25 19.98 15.51
C ALA A 271 -11.25 21.42 16.07
N ARG A 272 -12.44 22.02 16.22
CA ARG A 272 -12.61 23.35 16.85
C ARG A 272 -12.18 23.42 18.32
N ARG A 273 -12.02 22.29 19.00
CA ARG A 273 -11.55 22.23 20.39
C ARG A 273 -10.04 22.01 20.49
N VAL A 274 -9.38 21.67 19.38
CA VAL A 274 -7.93 21.48 19.34
C VAL A 274 -7.25 22.82 19.59
N THR A 275 -6.30 22.82 20.52
CA THR A 275 -5.55 24.02 20.90
C THR A 275 -4.20 24.07 20.19
N ASP A 276 -3.66 25.27 19.96
CA ASP A 276 -2.30 25.46 19.42
C ASP A 276 -1.24 24.68 20.23
N ALA A 277 -1.45 24.56 21.54
CA ALA A 277 -0.57 23.81 22.43
C ALA A 277 -0.58 22.30 22.15
N GLU A 278 -1.73 21.73 21.81
CA GLU A 278 -1.86 20.32 21.43
C GLU A 278 -1.22 20.05 20.08
N VAL A 279 -1.42 20.94 19.10
CA VAL A 279 -0.77 20.84 17.77
C VAL A 279 0.75 20.91 17.92
N LYS A 280 1.26 21.93 18.63
CA LYS A 280 2.71 22.06 18.91
C LYS A 280 3.28 20.85 19.65
N LYS A 281 2.49 20.24 20.54
CA LYS A 281 2.88 19.01 21.23
C LYS A 281 2.94 17.81 20.29
N ALA A 282 2.02 17.68 19.34
CA ALA A 282 2.03 16.64 18.31
C ALA A 282 3.26 16.78 17.40
N VAL A 283 3.51 17.96 16.86
CA VAL A 283 4.70 18.27 16.04
C VAL A 283 5.99 18.01 16.80
N ARG A 284 6.07 18.43 18.08
CA ARG A 284 7.25 18.16 18.91
C ARG A 284 7.49 16.66 19.11
N ARG A 285 6.45 15.90 19.41
CA ARG A 285 6.53 14.44 19.57
C ARG A 285 7.02 13.77 18.30
N GLU A 286 6.60 14.26 17.15
CA GLU A 286 7.07 13.74 15.87
C GLU A 286 8.57 13.97 15.67
N LEU A 287 9.02 15.21 15.87
CA LEU A 287 10.44 15.55 15.80
C LEU A 287 11.28 14.73 16.79
N ASP A 288 10.78 14.54 18.02
CA ASP A 288 11.41 13.69 19.03
C ASP A 288 11.51 12.22 18.59
N ALA A 289 10.45 11.69 17.98
CA ALA A 289 10.40 10.32 17.49
C ALA A 289 11.39 10.12 16.34
N VAL A 290 11.38 10.99 15.32
CA VAL A 290 12.31 10.94 14.19
C VAL A 290 13.76 11.08 14.68
N ALA A 291 14.04 12.00 15.61
CA ALA A 291 15.37 12.14 16.20
C ALA A 291 15.83 10.87 16.93
N GLY A 292 14.92 10.22 17.68
CA GLY A 292 15.21 8.95 18.35
C GLY A 292 15.51 7.80 17.38
N LEU A 293 14.81 7.77 16.24
CA LEU A 293 15.00 6.77 15.18
C LEU A 293 16.30 7.00 14.42
N LEU A 294 16.65 8.25 14.10
CA LEU A 294 17.93 8.58 13.45
C LEU A 294 19.13 8.30 14.37
N ARG A 295 18.98 8.50 15.69
CA ARG A 295 19.99 8.04 16.66
C ARG A 295 20.16 6.53 16.65
N LEU A 296 19.05 5.80 16.52
CA LEU A 296 19.10 4.34 16.42
C LEU A 296 19.76 3.89 15.11
N ALA A 297 19.45 4.55 13.99
CA ALA A 297 20.07 4.32 12.69
C ALA A 297 21.60 4.51 12.73
N ALA A 298 22.08 5.61 13.30
CA ALA A 298 23.50 5.89 13.46
C ALA A 298 24.21 4.83 14.33
N ARG A 299 23.55 4.37 15.40
CA ARG A 299 24.08 3.29 16.26
C ARG A 299 24.21 1.96 15.54
N TYR A 300 23.27 1.61 14.65
CA TYR A 300 23.36 0.37 13.87
C TYR A 300 24.51 0.41 12.87
N ALA A 301 24.73 1.57 12.24
CA ALA A 301 25.85 1.80 11.34
C ALA A 301 27.20 2.06 12.04
N HIS A 302 27.23 2.08 13.39
CA HIS A 302 28.41 2.39 14.19
C HIS A 302 29.04 3.76 13.88
N VAL A 303 28.21 4.78 13.65
CA VAL A 303 28.62 6.17 13.41
C VAL A 303 27.98 7.14 14.40
N THR A 304 28.59 8.32 14.54
CA THR A 304 28.02 9.41 15.33
C THR A 304 26.88 10.08 14.54
N GLU A 305 25.72 10.24 15.18
CA GLU A 305 24.56 10.88 14.56
C GLU A 305 24.84 12.34 14.15
N CYS A 306 24.44 12.69 12.93
CA CYS A 306 24.50 14.06 12.45
C CYS A 306 23.49 14.25 11.32
N ALA A 307 22.63 15.26 11.41
CA ALA A 307 21.73 15.63 10.32
C ALA A 307 22.42 16.49 9.25
N VAL A 308 23.42 17.27 9.64
CA VAL A 308 24.12 18.19 8.73
C VAL A 308 25.10 17.39 7.84
N PRO A 309 25.08 17.58 6.50
CA PRO A 309 25.89 16.81 5.56
C PRO A 309 27.34 17.31 5.51
N VAL A 310 28.10 17.03 6.57
CA VAL A 310 29.51 17.46 6.72
C VAL A 310 30.54 16.43 6.26
N ASP A 311 30.09 15.23 5.90
CA ASP A 311 30.95 14.12 5.48
C ASP A 311 31.05 14.09 3.95
N SER A 312 32.28 14.13 3.43
CA SER A 312 32.55 14.16 1.98
C SER A 312 32.51 12.77 1.32
N GLU A 313 32.72 11.70 2.10
CA GLU A 313 32.92 10.32 1.60
C GLU A 313 31.68 9.42 1.72
N VAL A 314 30.54 9.94 2.18
CA VAL A 314 29.31 9.14 2.35
C VAL A 314 28.44 9.19 1.09
N GLU A 315 27.79 8.07 0.80
CA GLU A 315 26.79 7.98 -0.27
C GLU A 315 25.51 8.70 0.15
N TYR A 316 24.91 9.41 -0.80
CA TYR A 316 23.64 10.10 -0.60
C TYR A 316 22.51 9.28 -1.20
N ILE A 317 21.42 9.16 -0.45
CA ILE A 317 20.20 8.49 -0.86
C ILE A 317 19.20 9.58 -1.25
N ASP A 318 19.01 9.78 -2.55
CA ASP A 318 17.92 10.60 -3.08
C ASP A 318 16.61 9.79 -3.19
N PRO A 319 15.44 10.44 -3.39
CA PRO A 319 14.16 9.75 -3.50
C PRO A 319 14.08 8.69 -4.60
N ASN A 320 14.75 8.88 -5.74
CA ASN A 320 14.72 7.93 -6.86
C ASN A 320 15.51 6.67 -6.50
N ILE A 321 16.73 6.83 -5.98
CA ILE A 321 17.57 5.72 -5.52
C ILE A 321 16.85 4.93 -4.43
N ALA A 322 16.16 5.63 -3.52
CA ALA A 322 15.39 5.01 -2.45
C ALA A 322 14.23 4.17 -3.00
N ALA A 323 13.45 4.71 -3.95
CA ALA A 323 12.36 4.00 -4.59
C ALA A 323 12.84 2.78 -5.39
N ASP A 324 13.93 2.91 -6.16
CA ASP A 324 14.56 1.81 -6.89
C ASP A 324 15.03 0.70 -5.94
N SER A 325 15.62 1.09 -4.80
CA SER A 325 16.05 0.15 -3.75
C SER A 325 14.88 -0.59 -3.11
N ILE A 326 13.78 0.09 -2.80
CA ILE A 326 12.55 -0.58 -2.31
C ILE A 326 11.97 -1.52 -3.37
N ALA A 327 11.90 -1.09 -4.63
CA ALA A 327 11.42 -1.94 -5.71
C ALA A 327 12.28 -3.21 -5.86
N HIS A 328 13.60 -3.10 -5.70
CA HIS A 328 14.52 -4.24 -5.67
C HIS A 328 14.26 -5.15 -4.48
N ILE A 329 14.12 -4.61 -3.26
CA ILE A 329 13.81 -5.40 -2.05
C ILE A 329 12.50 -6.15 -2.24
N LEU A 330 11.42 -5.46 -2.62
CA LEU A 330 10.11 -6.07 -2.85
C LEU A 330 10.15 -7.14 -3.95
N ARG A 331 10.99 -6.93 -4.97
CA ARG A 331 11.19 -7.94 -6.02
C ARG A 331 11.81 -9.23 -5.48
N PHE A 332 12.76 -9.15 -4.54
CA PHE A 332 13.50 -10.30 -4.00
C PHE A 332 13.04 -10.81 -2.63
N ASP A 333 12.08 -10.14 -1.99
CA ASP A 333 11.31 -10.60 -0.84
C ASP A 333 9.81 -10.38 -1.10
N PRO A 334 9.16 -11.23 -1.92
CA PRO A 334 7.74 -11.14 -2.22
C PRO A 334 6.84 -11.17 -0.99
N ARG A 335 7.30 -11.76 0.11
CA ARG A 335 6.49 -11.90 1.30
C ARG A 335 6.59 -10.68 2.19
N LEU A 336 7.52 -9.76 1.95
CA LEU A 336 7.76 -8.59 2.80
C LEU A 336 6.46 -7.88 3.13
N ILE A 337 5.65 -7.56 2.11
CA ILE A 337 4.35 -6.86 2.25
C ILE A 337 3.12 -7.78 2.11
N ASP A 338 3.30 -9.07 1.83
CA ASP A 338 2.21 -10.06 1.83
C ASP A 338 2.06 -10.65 3.24
N ASN A 339 1.48 -9.84 4.13
CA ASN A 339 1.33 -10.19 5.53
C ASN A 339 0.12 -9.46 6.20
N PRO A 340 -0.35 -9.93 7.37
CA PRO A 340 -1.52 -9.34 8.04
C PRO A 340 -1.37 -7.86 8.43
N LEU A 341 -0.14 -7.42 8.74
CA LEU A 341 0.12 -6.03 9.13
C LEU A 341 -0.04 -5.09 7.94
N ALA A 342 0.52 -5.46 6.80
CA ALA A 342 0.34 -4.73 5.54
C ALA A 342 -1.10 -4.77 5.02
N ALA A 343 -1.81 -5.88 5.21
CA ALA A 343 -3.24 -5.97 4.89
C ALA A 343 -4.10 -5.02 5.74
N ARG A 344 -3.69 -4.76 6.99
CA ARG A 344 -4.43 -3.88 7.92
C ARG A 344 -4.07 -2.40 7.77
N PHE A 345 -2.78 -2.07 7.62
CA PHE A 345 -2.29 -0.70 7.66
C PHE A 345 -1.69 -0.21 6.33
N GLY A 346 -1.74 -1.04 5.29
CA GLY A 346 -1.00 -0.77 4.05
C GLY A 346 0.48 -1.12 4.17
N PRO A 347 1.21 -1.11 3.04
CA PRO A 347 2.66 -1.25 3.04
C PRO A 347 3.31 -0.09 3.82
N PRO A 348 4.49 -0.30 4.46
CA PRO A 348 5.15 0.79 5.16
C PRO A 348 5.55 1.93 4.21
N GLU A 349 5.30 3.18 4.63
CA GLU A 349 5.80 4.36 3.92
C GLU A 349 7.32 4.50 4.12
N LEU A 350 8.02 5.13 3.16
CA LEU A 350 9.44 5.42 3.31
C LEU A 350 9.66 6.89 3.67
N LEU A 351 10.11 7.17 4.89
CA LEU A 351 10.58 8.48 5.31
C LEU A 351 12.08 8.62 5.07
N LEU A 352 12.47 9.51 4.15
CA LEU A 352 13.84 10.00 4.05
C LEU A 352 14.04 11.21 4.95
N ALA A 353 15.03 11.14 5.83
CA ALA A 353 15.32 12.20 6.79
C ALA A 353 16.81 12.55 6.84
N PRO A 354 17.18 13.80 7.15
CA PRO A 354 18.58 14.20 7.18
C PRO A 354 19.27 13.54 8.37
N GLY A 355 20.34 12.81 8.08
CA GLY A 355 21.00 11.95 9.05
C GLY A 355 22.16 11.19 8.43
N VAL A 356 22.78 10.32 9.23
CA VAL A 356 23.70 9.29 8.74
C VAL A 356 23.44 7.98 9.48
N GLY A 357 23.39 6.86 8.75
CA GLY A 357 23.31 5.52 9.33
C GLY A 357 22.46 4.52 8.51
N ASP A 358 22.10 3.41 9.15
CA ASP A 358 21.30 2.34 8.55
C ASP A 358 19.82 2.52 8.83
N GLY A 359 18.97 2.23 7.85
CA GLY A 359 17.53 2.39 7.95
C GLY A 359 16.91 1.61 9.12
N VAL A 360 15.88 2.19 9.72
CA VAL A 360 15.14 1.58 10.84
C VAL A 360 13.65 1.49 10.52
N TYR A 361 12.93 0.67 11.27
CA TYR A 361 11.48 0.57 11.15
C TYR A 361 10.79 1.22 12.36
N ASP A 362 9.81 2.07 12.09
CA ASP A 362 8.96 2.75 13.06
C ASP A 362 7.61 2.03 13.13
N SER A 363 7.44 1.17 14.13
CA SER A 363 6.19 0.42 14.33
C SER A 363 5.03 1.31 14.78
N GLY A 364 5.30 2.51 15.32
CA GLY A 364 4.27 3.44 15.75
C GLY A 364 3.52 4.09 14.58
N ARG A 365 4.21 4.28 13.45
CA ARG A 365 3.64 4.87 12.23
C ARG A 365 3.63 3.93 11.02
N ASN A 366 4.03 2.67 11.17
CA ASN A 366 4.16 1.71 10.08
C ASN A 366 4.99 2.30 8.91
N ARG A 367 6.23 2.72 9.17
CA ARG A 367 7.10 3.32 8.15
C ARG A 367 8.56 2.93 8.31
N TRP A 368 9.30 2.91 7.20
CA TRP A 368 10.75 2.85 7.18
C TRP A 368 11.31 4.26 7.33
N VAL A 369 12.24 4.46 8.26
CA VAL A 369 12.96 5.73 8.43
C VAL A 369 14.40 5.51 8.02
N VAL A 370 14.80 6.16 6.93
CA VAL A 370 16.10 5.97 6.28
C VAL A 370 16.85 7.29 6.28
N PRO A 371 18.04 7.35 6.90
CA PRO A 371 18.89 8.52 6.80
C PRO A 371 19.32 8.75 5.35
N GLN A 372 19.34 10.01 4.90
CA GLN A 372 19.78 10.36 3.55
C GLN A 372 21.27 10.09 3.28
N ARG A 373 22.05 9.76 4.29
CA ARG A 373 23.45 9.37 4.15
C ARG A 373 23.66 8.01 4.78
N CYS A 374 24.31 7.10 4.08
CA CYS A 374 24.64 5.78 4.60
C CYS A 374 26.15 5.54 4.53
N THR A 375 26.63 4.60 5.36
CA THR A 375 28.03 4.20 5.41
C THR A 375 28.37 3.11 4.37
N GLY A 376 27.36 2.34 3.99
CA GLY A 376 27.42 1.42 2.86
C GLY A 376 26.71 2.02 1.65
N SER A 377 25.83 1.23 1.04
CA SER A 377 25.00 1.63 -0.10
C SER A 377 23.56 1.92 0.29
N ALA A 378 22.79 2.58 -0.59
CA ALA A 378 21.36 2.79 -0.37
C ALA A 378 20.61 1.47 -0.11
N ILE A 379 20.86 0.45 -0.93
CA ILE A 379 20.18 -0.84 -0.81
C ILE A 379 20.44 -1.51 0.55
N GLU A 380 21.63 -1.37 1.12
CA GLU A 380 21.95 -1.93 2.44
C GLU A 380 21.16 -1.24 3.56
N SER A 381 21.11 0.10 3.53
CA SER A 381 20.37 0.89 4.51
C SER A 381 18.87 0.59 4.46
N LEU A 382 18.29 0.54 3.25
CA LEU A 382 16.87 0.18 3.09
C LEU A 382 16.58 -1.29 3.44
N ALA A 383 17.49 -2.22 3.10
CA ALA A 383 17.35 -3.62 3.46
C ALA A 383 17.37 -3.82 4.98
N HIS A 384 18.16 -3.02 5.70
CA HIS A 384 18.17 -3.01 7.17
C HIS A 384 16.80 -2.59 7.74
N ALA A 385 16.17 -1.53 7.20
CA ALA A 385 14.82 -1.14 7.60
C ALA A 385 13.77 -2.23 7.28
N ALA A 386 13.86 -2.84 6.09
CA ALA A 386 12.94 -3.88 5.64
C ALA A 386 12.97 -5.14 6.51
N ILE A 387 14.17 -5.63 6.88
CA ILE A 387 14.26 -6.81 7.77
C ILE A 387 13.81 -6.50 9.20
N MET A 388 13.96 -5.25 9.66
CA MET A 388 13.43 -4.83 10.97
C MET A 388 11.90 -4.85 10.98
N TYR A 389 11.26 -4.35 9.92
CA TYR A 389 9.81 -4.52 9.71
C TYR A 389 9.41 -5.99 9.70
N ARG A 390 10.13 -6.81 8.92
CA ARG A 390 9.84 -8.25 8.80
C ARG A 390 9.92 -8.98 10.14
N LEU A 391 10.90 -8.63 10.98
CA LEU A 391 11.07 -9.15 12.33
C LEU A 391 9.97 -8.70 13.29
N GLU A 392 9.44 -7.48 13.11
CA GLU A 392 8.29 -7.01 13.89
C GLU A 392 7.04 -7.81 13.54
N VAL A 393 6.73 -7.96 12.25
CA VAL A 393 5.62 -8.81 11.76
C VAL A 393 5.77 -10.24 12.27
N ASP A 394 6.98 -10.79 12.22
CA ASP A 394 7.26 -12.12 12.73
C ASP A 394 6.95 -12.22 14.25
N ALA A 395 7.32 -11.21 15.02
CA ALA A 395 7.11 -11.18 16.46
C ALA A 395 5.65 -10.99 16.86
N THR A 396 4.88 -10.18 16.12
CA THR A 396 3.50 -9.80 16.47
C THR A 396 2.44 -10.68 15.83
N GLU A 397 2.62 -11.06 14.55
CA GLU A 397 1.58 -11.73 13.75
C GLU A 397 1.90 -13.20 13.44
N LEU A 398 3.19 -13.57 13.37
CA LEU A 398 3.61 -14.92 12.92
C LEU A 398 4.24 -15.79 14.00
N ASN A 399 4.10 -15.41 15.28
CA ASN A 399 4.59 -16.17 16.43
C ASN A 399 6.07 -16.59 16.33
N LYS A 400 6.91 -15.69 15.81
CA LYS A 400 8.37 -15.84 15.66
C LYS A 400 8.81 -16.98 14.74
N ALA A 401 7.96 -17.39 13.81
CA ALA A 401 8.21 -18.51 12.90
C ALA A 401 9.45 -18.29 12.02
N LEU A 402 9.67 -17.08 11.52
CA LEU A 402 10.83 -16.76 10.69
C LEU A 402 12.12 -16.95 11.49
N LEU A 403 12.22 -16.31 12.66
CA LEU A 403 13.43 -16.38 13.49
C LEU A 403 13.67 -17.81 14.01
N ALA A 404 12.61 -18.55 14.34
CA ALA A 404 12.71 -19.96 14.73
C ALA A 404 13.28 -20.82 13.58
N SER A 405 12.74 -20.66 12.36
CA SER A 405 13.23 -21.39 11.19
C SER A 405 14.70 -21.09 10.88
N TYR A 406 15.13 -19.83 11.06
CA TYR A 406 16.51 -19.40 10.85
C TYR A 406 17.48 -20.03 11.87
N ARG A 407 17.03 -20.27 13.11
CA ARG A 407 17.78 -21.02 14.12
C ARG A 407 17.90 -22.49 13.78
N GLU A 408 16.78 -23.12 13.42
CA GLU A 408 16.67 -24.58 13.33
C GLU A 408 17.23 -25.14 12.02
N SER A 409 16.99 -24.44 10.91
CA SER A 409 17.35 -24.88 9.57
C SER A 409 18.84 -24.71 9.27
N ILE A 410 19.50 -23.73 9.88
CA ILE A 410 20.92 -23.43 9.64
C ILE A 410 21.74 -24.04 10.79
N PRO A 411 22.57 -25.07 10.53
CA PRO A 411 23.31 -25.77 11.59
C PRO A 411 24.17 -24.85 12.46
N ALA A 412 24.81 -23.84 11.88
CA ALA A 412 25.64 -22.86 12.59
C ALA A 412 24.85 -22.04 13.63
N ASN A 413 23.54 -21.85 13.42
CA ASN A 413 22.69 -21.02 14.27
C ASN A 413 22.07 -21.78 15.45
N ARG A 414 22.05 -23.13 15.42
CA ARG A 414 21.44 -23.95 16.48
C ARG A 414 22.05 -23.75 17.85
N SER A 415 23.34 -23.39 17.90
CA SER A 415 24.07 -23.13 19.14
C SER A 415 23.84 -21.71 19.71
N VAL A 416 23.23 -20.80 18.93
CA VAL A 416 23.03 -19.40 19.31
C VAL A 416 21.84 -19.28 20.26
N ARG A 417 22.14 -19.24 21.57
CA ARG A 417 21.13 -19.11 22.64
C ARG A 417 20.52 -17.72 22.74
N ALA A 418 21.30 -16.67 22.50
CA ALA A 418 20.85 -15.29 22.64
C ALA A 418 20.02 -14.84 21.42
N ASN A 419 18.74 -14.53 21.63
CA ASN A 419 17.85 -14.05 20.57
C ASN A 419 18.37 -12.78 19.90
N LEU A 420 18.97 -11.85 20.65
CA LEU A 420 19.54 -10.63 20.10
C LEU A 420 20.67 -10.93 19.10
N LYS A 421 21.57 -11.86 19.43
CA LYS A 421 22.65 -12.27 18.53
C LYS A 421 22.11 -12.93 17.26
N LEU A 422 21.05 -13.73 17.39
CA LEU A 422 20.40 -14.37 16.24
C LEU A 422 19.70 -13.34 15.33
N ARG A 423 18.99 -12.36 15.91
CA ARG A 423 18.37 -11.26 15.17
C ARG A 423 19.42 -10.47 14.39
N ASN A 424 20.51 -10.06 15.04
CA ASN A 424 21.59 -9.31 14.37
C ASN A 424 22.26 -10.15 13.27
N GLY A 425 22.39 -11.46 13.47
CA GLY A 425 22.87 -12.39 12.43
C GLY A 425 21.95 -12.42 11.21
N LEU A 426 20.63 -12.55 11.43
CA LEU A 426 19.65 -12.50 10.34
C LEU A 426 19.64 -11.16 9.62
N VAL A 427 19.72 -10.05 10.35
CA VAL A 427 19.78 -8.70 9.77
C VAL A 427 20.97 -8.58 8.83
N ARG A 428 22.17 -8.94 9.29
CA ARG A 428 23.40 -8.92 8.48
C ARG A 428 23.28 -9.81 7.24
N ASP A 429 22.81 -11.05 7.41
CA ASP A 429 22.70 -11.99 6.30
C ASP A 429 21.61 -11.55 5.29
N TYR A 430 20.54 -10.86 5.75
CA TYR A 430 19.50 -10.29 4.89
C TYR A 430 20.00 -9.09 4.08
N VAL A 431 20.78 -8.22 4.72
CA VAL A 431 21.45 -7.11 4.02
C VAL A 431 22.38 -7.65 2.93
N ALA A 432 23.23 -8.64 3.25
CA ALA A 432 24.08 -9.31 2.27
C ALA A 432 23.27 -10.03 1.17
N TRP A 433 22.10 -10.60 1.51
CA TRP A 433 21.21 -11.19 0.52
C TRP A 433 20.73 -10.14 -0.50
N MET A 434 20.25 -8.99 -0.02
CA MET A 434 19.68 -7.94 -0.87
C MET A 434 20.74 -7.20 -1.69
N ALA A 435 21.89 -6.89 -1.08
CA ALA A 435 22.95 -6.12 -1.71
C ALA A 435 23.83 -6.96 -2.66
N SER A 436 24.06 -8.24 -2.36
CA SER A 436 25.01 -9.09 -3.10
C SER A 436 24.38 -10.33 -3.72
N GLU A 437 23.71 -11.20 -2.96
CA GLU A 437 23.19 -12.47 -3.51
C GLU A 437 22.10 -12.26 -4.58
N ALA A 438 21.22 -11.27 -4.38
CA ALA A 438 20.16 -10.92 -5.31
C ALA A 438 20.69 -10.44 -6.67
N ILE A 439 21.83 -9.75 -6.68
CA ILE A 439 22.55 -9.33 -7.89
C ILE A 439 23.49 -10.42 -8.45
N GLY A 440 23.47 -11.61 -7.85
CA GLY A 440 24.10 -12.82 -8.40
C GLY A 440 25.48 -13.13 -7.84
N GLU A 441 25.97 -12.38 -6.85
CA GLU A 441 27.17 -12.72 -6.10
C GLU A 441 26.92 -13.94 -5.20
N ASP A 442 27.98 -14.62 -4.80
CA ASP A 442 27.96 -15.81 -3.96
C ASP A 442 28.76 -15.48 -2.68
N VAL A 443 28.08 -14.84 -1.71
CA VAL A 443 28.71 -14.30 -0.49
C VAL A 443 28.22 -14.99 0.78
N LEU A 444 27.00 -15.52 0.78
CA LEU A 444 26.43 -16.22 1.93
C LEU A 444 26.88 -17.69 1.93
N PRO A 445 27.08 -18.32 3.09
CA PRO A 445 27.27 -19.76 3.17
C PRO A 445 26.11 -20.52 2.52
N ARG A 446 26.41 -21.70 1.95
CA ARG A 446 25.44 -22.51 1.20
C ARG A 446 24.14 -22.76 1.98
N GLU A 447 24.23 -23.19 3.24
CA GLU A 447 23.04 -23.48 4.05
C GLU A 447 22.21 -22.23 4.34
N THR A 448 22.87 -21.08 4.55
CA THR A 448 22.20 -19.79 4.71
C THR A 448 21.49 -19.39 3.41
N ARG A 449 22.16 -19.50 2.27
CA ARG A 449 21.56 -19.21 0.95
C ARG A 449 20.34 -20.09 0.66
N GLU A 450 20.44 -21.39 0.90
CA GLU A 450 19.32 -22.32 0.74
C GLU A 450 18.14 -21.97 1.66
N TRP A 451 18.40 -21.43 2.86
CA TRP A 451 17.36 -20.92 3.74
C TRP A 451 16.68 -19.66 3.18
N PHE A 452 17.46 -18.69 2.68
CA PHE A 452 16.92 -17.47 2.06
C PHE A 452 16.09 -17.80 0.81
N GLU A 453 16.56 -18.73 -0.03
CA GLU A 453 15.81 -19.19 -1.20
C GLU A 453 14.44 -19.78 -0.87
N ARG A 454 14.29 -20.40 0.30
CA ARG A 454 13.04 -21.02 0.75
C ARG A 454 12.09 -20.04 1.44
N HIS A 455 12.64 -19.09 2.21
CA HIS A 455 11.85 -18.28 3.13
C HIS A 455 11.66 -16.83 2.66
N ILE A 456 12.62 -16.29 1.92
CA ILE A 456 12.68 -14.88 1.51
C ILE A 456 12.52 -14.76 0.00
N ALA A 457 13.32 -15.48 -0.79
CA ALA A 457 13.39 -15.31 -2.24
C ALA A 457 12.07 -15.58 -2.98
N PRO A 458 11.91 -15.05 -4.21
CA PRO A 458 10.86 -15.47 -5.12
C PRO A 458 10.89 -16.97 -5.39
N ASN A 459 9.74 -17.55 -5.75
CA ASN A 459 9.73 -18.94 -6.20
C ASN A 459 10.36 -19.03 -7.60
N LYS A 460 11.52 -19.67 -7.69
CA LYS A 460 12.26 -19.84 -8.96
C LYS A 460 11.49 -20.63 -10.01
N GLU A 461 10.57 -21.51 -9.61
CA GLU A 461 9.82 -22.39 -10.53
C GLU A 461 8.54 -21.73 -11.08
N GLN A 462 8.23 -20.51 -10.63
CA GLN A 462 7.04 -19.77 -11.05
C GLN A 462 7.41 -18.63 -12.01
N PRO A 463 6.41 -18.08 -12.72
CA PRO A 463 6.56 -16.80 -13.41
C PRO A 463 7.15 -15.74 -12.51
N TRP A 464 7.95 -14.86 -13.10
CA TRP A 464 8.26 -13.60 -12.47
C TRP A 464 6.97 -12.79 -12.33
N VAL A 465 6.64 -12.39 -11.10
CA VAL A 465 5.44 -11.59 -10.80
C VAL A 465 5.87 -10.18 -10.41
N PRO A 466 5.40 -9.11 -11.11
CA PRO A 466 5.56 -7.72 -10.67
C PRO A 466 5.04 -7.50 -9.26
N TYR A 467 5.75 -6.72 -8.43
CA TYR A 467 5.41 -6.59 -7.01
C TYR A 467 4.02 -5.96 -6.80
N ASP A 468 3.62 -5.03 -7.66
CA ASP A 468 2.35 -4.33 -7.62
C ASP A 468 1.14 -5.22 -7.93
N LEU A 469 1.35 -6.41 -8.51
CA LEU A 469 0.31 -7.41 -8.77
C LEU A 469 0.19 -8.45 -7.66
N ARG A 470 1.13 -8.48 -6.71
CA ARG A 470 1.13 -9.46 -5.61
C ARG A 470 0.10 -9.07 -4.54
N GLY A 471 -0.53 -10.06 -3.91
CA GLY A 471 -1.50 -9.85 -2.84
C GLY A 471 -2.83 -9.20 -3.28
N ARG A 472 -3.01 -8.88 -4.56
CA ARG A 472 -4.28 -8.36 -5.08
C ARG A 472 -5.38 -9.41 -4.97
N SER A 473 -6.58 -8.98 -4.60
CA SER A 473 -7.76 -9.83 -4.64
C SER A 473 -8.12 -10.23 -6.07
N GLU A 474 -8.88 -11.31 -6.22
CA GLU A 474 -9.38 -11.77 -7.53
C GLU A 474 -10.12 -10.64 -8.28
N HIS A 475 -10.95 -9.87 -7.58
CA HIS A 475 -11.66 -8.72 -8.14
C HIS A 475 -10.69 -7.65 -8.68
N GLN A 476 -9.67 -7.29 -7.89
CA GLN A 476 -8.66 -6.30 -8.31
C GLN A 476 -7.84 -6.78 -9.50
N LEU A 477 -7.54 -8.09 -9.57
CA LEU A 477 -6.85 -8.69 -10.71
C LEU A 477 -7.73 -8.67 -11.97
N VAL A 478 -9.02 -9.02 -11.86
CA VAL A 478 -9.97 -8.96 -12.98
C VAL A 478 -10.14 -7.53 -13.47
N GLN A 479 -10.20 -6.55 -12.57
CA GLN A 479 -10.25 -5.14 -12.93
C GLN A 479 -8.98 -4.70 -13.67
N ALA A 480 -7.81 -5.01 -13.13
CA ALA A 480 -6.53 -4.69 -13.78
C ALA A 480 -6.39 -5.35 -15.17
N LEU A 481 -6.96 -6.55 -15.35
CA LEU A 481 -7.00 -7.22 -16.65
C LEU A 481 -7.90 -6.46 -17.65
N ARG A 482 -9.04 -5.91 -17.21
CA ARG A 482 -9.93 -5.10 -18.04
C ARG A 482 -9.28 -3.77 -18.43
N GLU A 483 -8.66 -3.08 -17.47
CA GLU A 483 -7.92 -1.85 -17.72
C GLU A 483 -6.76 -2.08 -18.71
N SER A 484 -6.03 -3.20 -18.54
CA SER A 484 -5.02 -3.63 -19.51
C SER A 484 -5.61 -3.94 -20.89
N ALA A 485 -6.87 -4.37 -21.00
CA ALA A 485 -7.51 -4.60 -22.30
C ALA A 485 -7.70 -3.29 -23.11
N GLU A 486 -7.86 -2.16 -22.41
CA GLU A 486 -8.09 -0.83 -23.01
C GLU A 486 -6.78 -0.06 -23.30
N ALA A 487 -5.68 -0.44 -22.64
CA ALA A 487 -4.38 0.19 -22.83
C ALA A 487 -3.72 -0.09 -24.20
N ALA A 488 -2.80 0.79 -24.62
CA ALA A 488 -2.02 0.62 -25.84
C ALA A 488 -1.21 -0.69 -25.83
N GLU A 489 -1.15 -1.39 -26.96
CA GLU A 489 -0.42 -2.64 -27.08
C GLU A 489 1.09 -2.44 -26.92
N THR A 490 1.65 -2.99 -25.85
CA THR A 490 3.08 -2.98 -25.53
C THR A 490 3.50 -4.34 -25.00
N ALA A 491 4.80 -4.62 -25.00
CA ALA A 491 5.33 -5.86 -24.43
C ALA A 491 5.01 -5.99 -22.94
N GLU A 492 5.17 -4.90 -22.18
CA GLU A 492 4.86 -4.82 -20.75
C GLU A 492 3.37 -5.08 -20.46
N ARG A 493 2.47 -4.52 -21.27
CA ARG A 493 1.03 -4.77 -21.16
C ARG A 493 0.70 -6.26 -21.32
N GLU A 494 1.22 -6.89 -22.38
CA GLU A 494 0.95 -8.31 -22.65
C GLU A 494 1.55 -9.23 -21.59
N TYR A 495 2.75 -8.89 -21.10
CA TYR A 495 3.39 -9.59 -19.99
C TYR A 495 2.55 -9.50 -18.71
N ARG A 496 2.13 -8.29 -18.30
CA ARG A 496 1.28 -8.10 -17.12
C ARG A 496 -0.06 -8.82 -17.25
N ALA A 497 -0.73 -8.73 -18.40
CA ALA A 497 -1.97 -9.46 -18.64
C ALA A 497 -1.79 -10.98 -18.51
N ALA A 498 -0.69 -11.53 -19.03
CA ALA A 498 -0.37 -12.95 -18.88
C ALA A 498 -0.15 -13.35 -17.41
N VAL A 499 0.58 -12.53 -16.65
CA VAL A 499 0.81 -12.77 -15.22
C VAL A 499 -0.49 -12.69 -14.43
N ILE A 500 -1.38 -11.74 -14.74
CA ILE A 500 -2.71 -11.65 -14.10
C ILE A 500 -3.55 -12.90 -14.40
N GLU A 501 -3.60 -13.34 -15.67
CA GLU A 501 -4.32 -14.57 -16.04
C GLU A 501 -3.75 -15.81 -15.33
N TRP A 502 -2.43 -15.88 -15.14
CA TRP A 502 -1.80 -16.94 -14.35
C TRP A 502 -2.14 -16.82 -12.85
N LEU A 503 -2.16 -15.63 -12.27
CA LEU A 503 -2.51 -15.42 -10.86
C LEU A 503 -3.96 -15.81 -10.56
N LEU A 504 -4.87 -15.62 -11.51
CA LEU A 504 -6.28 -16.02 -11.38
C LEU A 504 -6.46 -17.55 -11.38
N ASP A 505 -5.62 -18.29 -12.12
CA ASP A 505 -5.72 -19.75 -12.20
C ASP A 505 -4.35 -20.44 -12.43
N PRO A 506 -3.46 -20.46 -11.42
CA PRO A 506 -2.05 -20.84 -11.58
C PRO A 506 -1.83 -22.34 -11.79
N ARG A 507 -2.87 -23.16 -11.57
CA ARG A 507 -2.81 -24.63 -11.64
C ARG A 507 -3.48 -25.19 -12.90
N ASN A 508 -4.20 -24.38 -13.67
CA ASN A 508 -4.92 -24.84 -14.84
C ASN A 508 -4.02 -24.83 -16.09
N GLU A 509 -3.60 -26.02 -16.50
CA GLU A 509 -2.76 -26.19 -17.68
C GLU A 509 -3.42 -25.66 -18.97
N ALA A 510 -4.74 -25.73 -19.11
CA ALA A 510 -5.45 -25.20 -20.28
C ALA A 510 -5.35 -23.67 -20.32
N THR A 511 -5.58 -23.00 -19.19
CA THR A 511 -5.38 -21.54 -19.06
C THR A 511 -3.94 -21.15 -19.41
N ILE A 512 -2.95 -21.91 -18.91
CA ILE A 512 -1.54 -21.65 -19.20
C ILE A 512 -1.25 -21.78 -20.70
N ARG A 513 -1.72 -22.86 -21.36
CA ARG A 513 -1.47 -23.15 -22.78
C ARG A 513 -2.21 -22.20 -23.72
N GLU A 514 -3.47 -21.89 -23.43
CA GLU A 514 -4.37 -21.20 -24.35
C GLU A 514 -4.36 -19.68 -24.18
N ARG A 515 -4.02 -19.18 -22.99
CA ARG A 515 -4.11 -17.75 -22.67
C ARG A 515 -2.77 -17.15 -22.25
N VAL A 516 -2.12 -17.73 -21.24
CA VAL A 516 -0.90 -17.16 -20.63
C VAL A 516 0.30 -17.23 -21.58
N LEU A 517 0.67 -18.42 -22.07
CA LEU A 517 1.83 -18.58 -22.95
C LEU A 517 1.72 -17.81 -24.27
N PRO A 518 0.55 -17.76 -24.96
CA PRO A 518 0.38 -16.91 -26.14
C PRO A 518 0.66 -15.43 -25.88
N ARG A 519 0.21 -14.88 -24.75
CA ARG A 519 0.49 -13.50 -24.35
C ARG A 519 1.96 -13.28 -24.02
N LEU A 520 2.60 -14.18 -23.27
CA LEU A 520 4.04 -14.09 -23.01
C LEU A 520 4.85 -14.15 -24.31
N ASN A 521 4.50 -15.04 -25.23
CA ASN A 521 5.14 -15.11 -26.54
C ASN A 521 4.92 -13.85 -27.37
N LYS A 522 3.75 -13.21 -27.25
CA LYS A 522 3.47 -11.92 -27.88
C LYS A 522 4.32 -10.81 -27.26
N ALA A 523 4.43 -10.74 -25.94
CA ALA A 523 5.33 -9.81 -25.26
C ALA A 523 6.78 -9.95 -25.74
N ILE A 524 7.28 -11.19 -25.84
CA ILE A 524 8.63 -11.50 -26.35
C ILE A 524 8.81 -11.14 -27.83
N LYS A 525 7.73 -11.17 -28.64
CA LYS A 525 7.77 -10.72 -30.04
C LYS A 525 7.81 -9.19 -30.16
N LEU A 526 7.06 -8.50 -29.30
CA LEU A 526 7.01 -7.04 -29.24
C LEU A 526 8.33 -6.46 -28.70
N ASP A 527 8.93 -7.11 -27.70
CA ASP A 527 10.25 -6.80 -27.17
C ASP A 527 11.03 -8.09 -26.89
N ALA A 528 12.03 -8.35 -27.75
CA ALA A 528 12.89 -9.51 -27.62
C ALA A 528 13.79 -9.48 -26.38
N GLY A 529 13.99 -8.30 -25.79
CA GLY A 529 14.77 -8.03 -24.57
C GLY A 529 13.94 -8.09 -23.29
N HIS A 530 12.64 -8.40 -23.35
CA HIS A 530 11.76 -8.42 -22.19
C HIS A 530 12.06 -9.61 -21.26
N ARG A 531 13.05 -9.43 -20.37
CA ARG A 531 13.61 -10.46 -19.49
C ARG A 531 12.56 -11.24 -18.69
N ALA A 532 11.62 -10.52 -18.08
CA ALA A 532 10.61 -11.14 -17.22
C ALA A 532 9.66 -12.06 -18.01
N ALA A 533 9.20 -11.66 -19.20
CA ALA A 533 8.39 -12.49 -20.08
C ALA A 533 9.15 -13.74 -20.55
N VAL A 534 10.43 -13.60 -20.92
CA VAL A 534 11.28 -14.74 -21.33
C VAL A 534 11.43 -15.76 -20.19
N TYR A 535 11.75 -15.29 -18.98
CA TYR A 535 11.85 -16.16 -17.81
C TYR A 535 10.53 -16.85 -17.50
N SER A 536 9.43 -16.09 -17.43
CA SER A 536 8.10 -16.59 -17.10
C SER A 536 7.61 -17.64 -18.10
N ALA A 537 7.87 -17.44 -19.40
CA ALA A 537 7.51 -18.43 -20.42
C ALA A 537 8.29 -19.73 -20.23
N ALA A 538 9.58 -19.66 -19.92
CA ALA A 538 10.42 -20.82 -19.68
C ALA A 538 9.98 -21.61 -18.42
N ALA A 539 9.68 -20.91 -17.33
CA ALA A 539 9.19 -21.51 -16.09
C ALA A 539 7.85 -22.25 -16.30
N LEU A 540 6.89 -21.64 -17.01
CA LEU A 540 5.61 -22.27 -17.31
C LEU A 540 5.74 -23.45 -18.28
N GLN A 541 6.64 -23.38 -19.26
CA GLN A 541 6.94 -24.51 -20.14
C GLN A 541 7.53 -25.68 -19.38
N MET A 542 8.39 -25.42 -18.38
CA MET A 542 8.90 -26.44 -17.48
C MET A 542 7.77 -27.08 -16.66
N GLN A 543 6.86 -26.26 -16.10
CA GLN A 543 5.68 -26.73 -15.36
C GLN A 543 4.77 -27.64 -16.21
N LEU A 544 4.63 -27.35 -17.51
CA LEU A 544 3.85 -28.16 -18.47
C LEU A 544 4.60 -29.40 -19.00
N GLY A 545 5.83 -29.66 -18.54
CA GLY A 545 6.67 -30.76 -19.03
C GLY A 545 7.26 -30.55 -20.44
N GLU A 546 7.20 -29.32 -20.99
CA GLU A 546 7.76 -28.96 -22.29
C GLU A 546 9.26 -28.62 -22.20
N PHE A 547 10.06 -29.55 -21.65
CA PHE A 547 11.44 -29.31 -21.22
C PHE A 547 12.37 -28.73 -22.30
N GLN A 548 12.23 -29.13 -23.56
CA GLN A 548 13.06 -28.59 -24.65
C GLN A 548 12.81 -27.10 -24.89
N LYS A 549 11.55 -26.66 -24.81
CA LYS A 549 11.21 -25.24 -24.93
C LYS A 549 11.70 -24.47 -23.71
N ALA A 550 11.51 -25.04 -22.51
CA ALA A 550 12.00 -24.47 -21.26
C ALA A 550 13.53 -24.26 -21.28
N ILE A 551 14.32 -25.26 -21.71
CA ILE A 551 15.77 -25.15 -21.88
C ILE A 551 16.14 -24.01 -22.83
N SER A 552 15.46 -23.91 -23.98
CA SER A 552 15.69 -22.83 -24.93
C SER A 552 15.35 -21.46 -24.33
N GLY A 553 14.26 -21.37 -23.56
CA GLY A 553 13.82 -20.14 -22.90
C GLY A 553 14.80 -19.69 -21.81
N PHE A 554 15.24 -20.60 -20.94
CA PHE A 554 16.22 -20.28 -19.89
C PHE A 554 17.58 -19.89 -20.46
N ARG A 555 18.06 -20.55 -21.52
CA ARG A 555 19.29 -20.12 -22.22
C ARG A 555 19.17 -18.72 -22.78
N ARG A 556 18.07 -18.44 -23.49
CA ARG A 556 17.80 -17.09 -24.00
C ARG A 556 17.75 -16.06 -22.88
N PHE A 557 17.13 -16.38 -21.74
CA PHE A 557 17.12 -15.49 -20.58
C PHE A 557 18.55 -15.17 -20.09
N THR A 558 19.41 -16.18 -19.96
CA THR A 558 20.80 -15.98 -19.52
C THR A 558 21.66 -15.18 -20.48
N GLU A 559 21.28 -15.12 -21.76
CA GLU A 559 21.98 -14.30 -22.77
C GLU A 559 21.60 -12.82 -22.69
N ILE A 560 20.37 -12.49 -22.27
CA ILE A 560 19.85 -11.10 -22.27
C ILE A 560 19.79 -10.44 -20.89
N ALA A 561 19.81 -11.24 -19.82
CA ALA A 561 19.70 -10.75 -18.45
C ALA A 561 21.08 -10.45 -17.85
N PRO A 562 21.25 -9.35 -17.08
CA PRO A 562 22.45 -9.14 -16.31
C PRO A 562 22.63 -10.27 -15.29
N THR A 563 23.86 -10.44 -14.80
CA THR A 563 24.12 -11.32 -13.67
C THR A 563 23.18 -10.94 -12.52
N SER A 564 22.47 -11.95 -12.00
CA SER A 564 21.49 -11.81 -10.93
C SER A 564 21.17 -13.18 -10.35
N TRP A 565 20.47 -13.21 -9.22
CA TRP A 565 19.91 -14.44 -8.67
C TRP A 565 19.04 -15.18 -9.69
N TRP A 566 18.19 -14.46 -10.45
CA TRP A 566 17.36 -15.05 -11.50
C TRP A 566 18.19 -15.72 -12.59
N THR A 567 19.33 -15.14 -12.98
CA THR A 567 20.24 -15.72 -13.98
C THR A 567 20.87 -17.01 -13.46
N ARG A 568 21.29 -17.05 -12.19
CA ARG A 568 21.77 -18.29 -11.54
C ARG A 568 20.68 -19.37 -11.53
N LYS A 569 19.44 -19.00 -11.20
CA LYS A 569 18.31 -19.95 -11.17
C LYS A 569 17.88 -20.43 -12.53
N ALA A 570 17.93 -19.60 -13.56
CA ALA A 570 17.71 -20.04 -14.93
C ALA A 570 18.74 -21.11 -15.36
N ILE A 571 20.01 -20.97 -14.97
CA ILE A 571 21.05 -21.98 -15.23
C ILE A 571 20.75 -23.28 -14.48
N GLU A 572 20.38 -23.19 -13.20
CA GLU A 572 20.03 -24.35 -12.37
C GLU A 572 18.82 -25.11 -12.96
N LEU A 573 17.74 -24.41 -13.30
CA LEU A 573 16.53 -25.00 -13.88
C LEU A 573 16.79 -25.56 -15.28
N CYS A 574 17.64 -24.89 -16.08
CA CYS A 574 18.08 -25.42 -17.37
C CYS A 574 18.84 -26.74 -17.21
N ALA A 575 19.61 -26.93 -16.13
CA ALA A 575 20.29 -28.19 -15.84
C ALA A 575 19.31 -29.27 -15.35
N GLN A 576 18.30 -28.91 -14.54
CA GLN A 576 17.26 -29.84 -14.07
C GLN A 576 16.36 -30.37 -15.20
N CYS A 577 16.16 -29.58 -16.26
CA CYS A 577 15.38 -29.99 -17.43
C CYS A 577 16.10 -30.98 -18.36
N ARG A 578 17.42 -31.18 -18.20
CA ARG A 578 18.23 -32.11 -19.02
C ARG A 578 18.28 -33.48 -18.36
#